data_AF-A0A1I0QA79-F1
#
_entry.id   AF-A0A1I0QA79-F1
#
_cell.length_a   1.000
_cell.length_b   1.000
_cell.length_c   1.000
_cell.angle_alpha   90.00
_cell.angle_beta   90.00
_cell.angle_gamma   90.00
#
_symmetry.space_group_name_H-M   'P 1'
#
loop_
_entity.id
_entity.type
_entity.pdbx_description
1 polymer ?
#
loop_
_entity_poly.entity_id
_entity_poly.type
_entity_poly.pdbx_seq_one_letter_code
_entity_poly.pdbx_strand_id
1 'polypeptide(L)'
;MKRLMITLVAMMAIAVSAQAMSFSKARSHALYLTDKMGYELDLTDDQYNAVYEINLDYMISLNFESDLYGFYWTRRNNELKFVLSSYQYQRFLITEYFYRPIGWQSKSFTFVIYSHYPKNRFYRNAPRVYDTYKGGNRQYHYSPYQGRTYSNDPNRNARQLPQAGSRWPQPDKKKSQAIRGARQQTISVPTQPQGTSRKAGDAHRSGRR
;
A
#
# COMPACT_ATOMS: atom_id res chain seq x y z
N MET A 1 -29.83 -40.79 -21.98
CA MET A 1 -29.55 -39.81 -20.90
C MET A 1 -28.43 -40.32 -19.97
N LYS A 2 -27.16 -40.33 -20.41
CA LYS A 2 -26.00 -40.74 -19.58
C LYS A 2 -24.78 -39.80 -19.71
N ARG A 3 -24.90 -38.72 -20.48
CA ARG A 3 -23.80 -37.78 -20.78
C ARG A 3 -23.84 -36.49 -19.94
N LEU A 4 -24.90 -36.28 -19.15
CA LEU A 4 -25.04 -35.10 -18.28
C LEU A 4 -24.52 -35.31 -16.85
N MET A 5 -24.22 -36.56 -16.44
CA MET A 5 -23.71 -36.83 -15.09
C MET A 5 -22.17 -36.75 -14.99
N ILE A 6 -21.46 -36.68 -16.12
CA ILE A 6 -19.98 -36.61 -16.12
C ILE A 6 -19.48 -35.16 -16.02
N THR A 7 -20.31 -34.15 -16.30
CA THR A 7 -19.93 -32.73 -16.19
C THR A 7 -20.10 -32.15 -14.78
N LEU A 8 -20.75 -32.84 -13.83
CA LEU A 8 -21.01 -32.29 -12.50
C LEU A 8 -19.83 -32.41 -11.52
N VAL A 9 -18.81 -33.22 -11.83
CA VAL A 9 -17.60 -33.38 -11.00
C VAL A 9 -16.54 -32.30 -11.30
N ALA A 10 -16.78 -31.44 -12.31
CA ALA A 10 -15.86 -30.39 -12.72
C ALA A 10 -16.08 -29.03 -12.02
N MET A 11 -17.01 -28.93 -11.06
CA MET A 11 -17.09 -27.78 -10.16
C MET A 11 -16.20 -28.02 -8.93
N MET A 12 -14.89 -28.13 -9.16
CA MET A 12 -13.93 -28.18 -8.08
C MET A 12 -13.85 -26.78 -7.46
N ALA A 13 -14.60 -26.56 -6.38
CA ALA A 13 -14.47 -25.37 -5.56
C ALA A 13 -13.04 -25.34 -5.00
N ILE A 14 -12.16 -24.56 -5.64
CA ILE A 14 -10.83 -24.31 -5.10
C ILE A 14 -11.05 -23.45 -3.84
N ALA A 15 -11.03 -24.10 -2.68
CA ALA A 15 -10.98 -23.40 -1.40
C ALA A 15 -9.64 -22.67 -1.31
N VAL A 16 -9.61 -21.39 -1.70
CA VAL A 16 -8.46 -20.52 -1.45
C VAL A 16 -8.48 -20.19 0.04
N SER A 17 -7.59 -20.82 0.81
CA SER A 17 -7.39 -20.47 2.21
C SER A 17 -6.83 -19.05 2.31
N ALA A 18 -7.40 -18.20 3.17
CA ALA A 18 -6.85 -16.88 3.49
C ALA A 18 -5.56 -17.01 4.31
N GLN A 19 -4.54 -16.22 4.01
CA GLN A 19 -3.32 -16.11 4.81
C GLN A 19 -3.22 -14.71 5.42
N ALA A 20 -4.18 -14.39 6.28
CA ALA A 20 -4.22 -13.11 6.98
C ALA A 20 -2.99 -12.92 7.89
N MET A 21 -2.44 -11.71 7.90
CA MET A 21 -1.37 -11.34 8.82
C MET A 21 -1.92 -11.19 10.25
N SER A 22 -1.24 -11.78 11.25
CA SER A 22 -1.65 -11.57 12.65
C SER A 22 -1.50 -10.11 13.04
N PHE A 23 -2.36 -9.64 13.96
CA PHE A 23 -2.33 -8.26 14.44
C PHE A 23 -0.96 -7.86 14.98
N SER A 24 -0.33 -8.70 15.82
CA SER A 24 1.00 -8.43 16.39
C SER A 24 2.08 -8.25 15.31
N LYS A 25 2.04 -9.09 14.26
CA LYS A 25 2.95 -9.01 13.13
C LYS A 25 2.71 -7.72 12.34
N ALA A 26 1.46 -7.43 11.99
CA ALA A 26 1.08 -6.19 11.30
C ALA A 26 1.50 -4.95 12.10
N ARG A 27 1.25 -4.94 13.41
CA ARG A 27 1.64 -3.86 14.33
C ARG A 27 3.15 -3.61 14.31
N SER A 28 3.95 -4.67 14.39
CA SER A 28 5.42 -4.57 14.39
C SER A 28 5.96 -4.07 13.05
N HIS A 29 5.41 -4.55 11.94
CA HIS A 29 5.80 -4.10 10.61
C HIS A 29 5.35 -2.68 10.30
N ALA A 30 4.15 -2.28 10.76
CA ALA A 30 3.65 -0.93 10.62
C ALA A 30 4.51 0.07 11.38
N LEU A 31 4.89 -0.27 12.63
CA LEU A 31 5.81 0.54 13.42
C LEU A 31 7.14 0.73 12.68
N TYR A 32 7.73 -0.36 12.19
CA TYR A 32 9.01 -0.30 11.50
C TYR A 32 8.97 0.50 10.19
N LEU A 33 7.91 0.31 9.38
CA LEU A 33 7.71 1.08 8.16
C LEU A 33 7.54 2.58 8.48
N THR A 34 6.73 2.90 9.48
CA THR A 34 6.48 4.28 9.89
C THR A 34 7.74 4.94 10.44
N ASP A 35 8.56 4.26 11.24
CA ASP A 35 9.87 4.75 11.68
C ASP A 35 10.75 5.21 10.51
N LYS A 36 10.81 4.40 9.45
CA LYS A 36 11.59 4.72 8.25
C LYS A 36 10.98 5.88 7.46
N MET A 37 9.65 5.93 7.34
CA MET A 37 8.96 7.09 6.78
C MET A 37 9.23 8.35 7.61
N GLY A 38 9.24 8.23 8.95
CA GLY A 38 9.56 9.29 9.89
C GLY A 38 10.94 9.87 9.66
N TYR A 39 11.93 9.00 9.47
CA TYR A 39 13.31 9.37 9.20
C TYR A 39 13.51 9.99 7.80
N GLU A 40 12.97 9.36 6.75
CA GLU A 40 13.27 9.80 5.36
C GLU A 40 12.40 10.95 4.85
N LEU A 41 11.19 11.09 5.40
CA LEU A 41 10.23 12.14 5.03
C LEU A 41 10.18 13.28 6.05
N ASP A 42 10.99 13.21 7.11
CA ASP A 42 11.02 14.20 8.20
C ASP A 42 9.62 14.49 8.76
N LEU A 43 8.93 13.42 9.22
CA LEU A 43 7.55 13.55 9.70
C LEU A 43 7.50 14.27 11.05
N THR A 44 6.53 15.15 11.23
CA THR A 44 6.23 15.70 12.57
C THR A 44 5.64 14.63 13.48
N ASP A 45 5.61 14.84 14.81
CA ASP A 45 5.07 13.85 15.75
C ASP A 45 3.60 13.49 15.44
N ASP A 46 2.78 14.46 15.04
CA ASP A 46 1.37 14.19 14.72
C ASP A 46 1.22 13.46 13.38
N GLN A 47 2.05 13.79 12.38
CA GLN A 47 2.12 13.01 11.14
C GLN A 47 2.58 11.57 11.43
N TYR A 48 3.58 11.41 12.30
CA TYR A 48 4.13 10.11 12.66
C TYR A 48 3.07 9.18 13.28
N ASN A 49 2.22 9.72 14.18
CA ASN A 49 1.08 8.98 14.72
C ASN A 49 0.08 8.58 13.62
N ALA A 50 -0.36 9.53 12.80
CA ALA A 50 -1.35 9.25 11.75
C ALA A 50 -0.82 8.28 10.68
N VAL A 51 0.44 8.41 10.27
CA VAL A 51 1.10 7.50 9.32
C VAL A 51 1.17 6.08 9.91
N TYR A 52 1.41 5.92 11.21
CA TYR A 52 1.37 4.62 11.87
C TYR A 52 -0.03 4.00 11.82
N GLU A 53 -1.06 4.77 12.14
CA GLU A 53 -2.45 4.29 12.08
C GLU A 53 -2.81 3.83 10.66
N ILE A 54 -2.49 4.64 9.64
CA ILE A 54 -2.74 4.33 8.22
C ILE A 54 -1.98 3.08 7.78
N ASN A 55 -0.70 2.96 8.13
CA ASN A 55 0.12 1.80 7.77
C ASN A 55 -0.38 0.53 8.45
N LEU A 56 -0.78 0.62 9.73
CA LEU A 56 -1.37 -0.51 10.45
C LEU A 56 -2.66 -0.94 9.77
N ASP A 57 -3.59 -0.03 9.54
CA ASP A 57 -4.88 -0.32 8.92
C ASP A 57 -4.77 -1.04 7.58
N TYR A 58 -3.81 -0.64 6.75
CA TYR A 58 -3.49 -1.36 5.53
C TYR A 58 -3.03 -2.79 5.81
N MET A 59 -2.04 -3.00 6.68
CA MET A 59 -1.46 -4.31 6.97
C MET A 59 -2.47 -5.29 7.57
N ILE A 60 -3.30 -4.85 8.52
CA ILE A 60 -4.35 -5.68 9.12
C ILE A 60 -5.55 -5.91 8.19
N SER A 61 -5.58 -5.31 6.99
CA SER A 61 -6.64 -5.54 5.99
C SER A 61 -6.27 -6.60 4.95
N LEU A 62 -5.01 -7.05 4.92
CA LEU A 62 -4.52 -7.98 3.90
C LEU A 62 -4.80 -9.42 4.29
N ASN A 63 -5.47 -10.15 3.39
CA ASN A 63 -5.78 -11.56 3.53
C ASN A 63 -5.13 -12.42 2.45
N PHE A 64 -4.93 -11.84 1.25
CA PHE A 64 -4.41 -12.53 0.08
C PHE A 64 -3.42 -11.65 -0.71
N GLU A 65 -2.70 -12.28 -1.65
CA GLU A 65 -1.83 -11.59 -2.61
C GLU A 65 -2.57 -10.49 -3.39
N SER A 66 -3.82 -10.75 -3.78
CA SER A 66 -4.66 -9.81 -4.53
C SER A 66 -4.92 -8.49 -3.79
N ASP A 67 -4.81 -8.48 -2.46
CA ASP A 67 -5.07 -7.30 -1.65
C ASP A 67 -3.91 -6.30 -1.65
N LEU A 68 -2.70 -6.73 -2.03
CA LEU A 68 -1.48 -5.93 -1.92
C LEU A 68 -1.55 -4.60 -2.64
N TYR A 69 -2.18 -4.55 -3.81
CA TYR A 69 -2.25 -3.33 -4.63
C TYR A 69 -3.69 -3.02 -5.06
N GLY A 70 -4.66 -3.53 -4.31
CA GLY A 70 -6.09 -3.32 -4.54
C GLY A 70 -6.66 -2.17 -3.71
N PHE A 71 -7.91 -2.32 -3.27
CA PHE A 71 -8.68 -1.30 -2.56
C PHE A 71 -7.95 -0.74 -1.33
N TYR A 72 -7.42 -1.61 -0.45
CA TYR A 72 -6.77 -1.17 0.79
C TYR A 72 -5.48 -0.39 0.55
N TRP A 73 -4.74 -0.73 -0.50
CA TRP A 73 -3.54 -0.01 -0.90
C TRP A 73 -3.87 1.37 -1.45
N THR A 74 -4.87 1.46 -2.32
CA THR A 74 -5.37 2.75 -2.85
C THR A 74 -5.87 3.63 -1.72
N ARG A 75 -6.65 3.05 -0.79
CA ARG A 75 -7.12 3.76 0.40
C ARG A 75 -5.94 4.28 1.22
N ARG A 76 -4.99 3.43 1.60
CA ARG A 76 -3.78 3.83 2.35
C ARG A 76 -3.09 5.05 1.72
N ASN A 77 -2.86 5.00 0.42
CA ASN A 77 -2.15 6.08 -0.28
C ASN A 77 -2.97 7.37 -0.33
N ASN A 78 -4.29 7.28 -0.47
CA ASN A 78 -5.19 8.43 -0.39
C ASN A 78 -5.22 9.03 1.03
N GLU A 79 -5.26 8.21 2.07
CA GLU A 79 -5.20 8.67 3.47
C GLU A 79 -3.88 9.42 3.74
N LEU A 80 -2.75 8.90 3.24
CA LEU A 80 -1.44 9.55 3.38
C LEU A 80 -1.38 10.93 2.71
N LYS A 81 -2.17 11.18 1.66
CA LYS A 81 -2.25 12.49 1.01
C LYS A 81 -2.84 13.57 1.93
N PHE A 82 -3.71 13.21 2.87
CA PHE A 82 -4.27 14.16 3.84
C PHE A 82 -3.30 14.47 5.00
N VAL A 83 -2.34 13.58 5.26
CA VAL A 83 -1.40 13.70 6.38
C VAL A 83 -0.08 14.34 5.97
N LEU A 84 0.45 13.96 4.81
CA LEU A 84 1.74 14.40 4.31
C LEU A 84 1.64 15.75 3.60
N SER A 85 2.67 16.59 3.75
CA SER A 85 2.80 17.79 2.91
C SER A 85 2.98 17.40 1.44
N SER A 86 2.75 18.34 0.51
CA SER A 86 2.93 18.07 -0.93
C SER A 86 4.32 17.52 -1.26
N TYR A 87 5.37 18.05 -0.63
CA TYR A 87 6.75 17.57 -0.81
C TYR A 87 6.94 16.16 -0.25
N GLN A 88 6.48 15.90 0.97
CA GLN A 88 6.57 14.58 1.60
C GLN A 88 5.79 13.52 0.80
N TYR A 89 4.61 13.87 0.29
CA TYR A 89 3.80 12.97 -0.51
C TYR A 89 4.46 12.63 -1.85
N GLN A 90 5.07 13.61 -2.53
CA GLN A 90 5.86 13.35 -3.74
C GLN A 90 7.06 12.42 -3.46
N ARG A 91 7.80 12.68 -2.38
CA ARG A 91 8.90 11.81 -1.92
C ARG A 91 8.41 10.39 -1.61
N PHE A 92 7.27 10.26 -0.94
CA PHE A 92 6.62 8.98 -0.67
C PHE A 92 6.31 8.20 -1.96
N LEU A 93 5.69 8.84 -2.97
CA LEU A 93 5.31 8.19 -4.22
C LEU A 93 6.50 7.62 -5.00
N ILE A 94 7.64 8.31 -4.99
CA ILE A 94 8.85 7.86 -5.71
C ILE A 94 9.70 6.87 -4.91
N THR A 95 9.42 6.70 -3.61
CA THR A 95 10.15 5.78 -2.73
C THR A 95 9.46 4.43 -2.70
N GLU A 96 9.94 3.48 -3.51
CA GLU A 96 9.26 2.21 -3.79
C GLU A 96 8.91 1.40 -2.53
N TYR A 97 9.83 1.29 -1.57
CA TYR A 97 9.61 0.56 -0.33
C TYR A 97 8.65 1.25 0.65
N PHE A 98 8.25 2.51 0.39
CA PHE A 98 7.13 3.16 1.10
C PHE A 98 5.82 3.07 0.32
N TYR A 99 5.88 3.26 -0.99
CA TYR A 99 4.70 3.24 -1.85
C TYR A 99 4.12 1.82 -2.01
N ARG A 100 4.99 0.81 -2.12
CA ARG A 100 4.64 -0.61 -2.23
C ARG A 100 5.39 -1.40 -1.14
N PRO A 101 5.00 -1.24 0.13
CA PRO A 101 5.81 -1.72 1.24
C PRO A 101 5.75 -3.24 1.44
N ILE A 102 4.78 -3.93 0.82
CA ILE A 102 4.49 -5.35 1.03
C ILE A 102 4.46 -6.07 -0.31
N GLY A 103 5.19 -7.18 -0.38
CA GLY A 103 5.17 -8.11 -1.50
C GLY A 103 4.56 -9.46 -1.11
N TRP A 104 4.56 -10.37 -2.07
CA TRP A 104 4.10 -11.75 -1.88
C TRP A 104 5.14 -12.71 -2.42
N GLN A 105 5.50 -13.71 -1.62
CA GLN A 105 6.41 -14.77 -2.04
C GLN A 105 6.12 -16.03 -1.21
N SER A 106 6.15 -17.20 -1.85
CA SER A 106 5.97 -18.49 -1.16
C SER A 106 4.74 -18.52 -0.24
N LYS A 107 3.59 -18.04 -0.75
CA LYS A 107 2.31 -17.97 -0.03
C LYS A 107 2.36 -17.14 1.27
N SER A 108 3.27 -16.17 1.34
CA SER A 108 3.50 -15.34 2.52
C SER A 108 3.73 -13.88 2.16
N PHE A 109 3.28 -12.97 3.02
CA PHE A 109 3.63 -11.55 2.93
C PHE A 109 5.12 -11.32 3.15
N THR A 110 5.75 -10.57 2.25
CA THR A 110 7.13 -10.08 2.37
C THR A 110 7.14 -8.57 2.57
N PHE A 111 8.17 -8.03 3.22
CA PHE A 111 8.23 -6.59 3.52
C PHE A 111 9.44 -5.98 2.83
N VAL A 112 9.18 -5.14 1.84
CA VAL A 112 10.20 -4.57 0.94
C VAL A 112 11.20 -3.72 1.74
N ILE A 113 10.75 -3.07 2.82
CA ILE A 113 11.61 -2.23 3.67
C ILE A 113 12.85 -2.96 4.21
N TYR A 114 12.80 -4.29 4.39
CA TYR A 114 13.93 -5.06 4.93
C TYR A 114 15.05 -5.34 3.94
N SER A 115 14.88 -5.05 2.64
CA SER A 115 15.99 -5.06 1.69
C SER A 115 16.82 -3.77 1.73
N HIS A 116 16.26 -2.70 2.32
CA HIS A 116 16.88 -1.37 2.38
C HIS A 116 17.41 -1.03 3.78
N TYR A 117 16.87 -1.64 4.83
CA TYR A 117 17.26 -1.35 6.22
C TYR A 117 17.48 -2.62 7.04
N PRO A 118 18.47 -2.62 7.97
CA PRO A 118 18.69 -3.71 8.89
C PRO A 118 17.50 -3.84 9.84
N LYS A 119 17.02 -5.08 10.00
CA LYS A 119 15.98 -5.40 10.99
C LYS A 119 16.42 -4.88 12.37
N ASN A 120 15.48 -4.32 13.13
CA ASN A 120 15.66 -3.85 14.52
C ASN A 120 16.40 -2.52 14.72
N ARG A 121 16.73 -1.77 13.67
CA ARG A 121 17.20 -0.38 13.83
C ARG A 121 16.00 0.57 13.82
N PHE A 122 15.81 1.36 14.86
CA PHE A 122 14.82 2.43 14.94
C PHE A 122 15.51 3.80 15.03
N TYR A 123 14.90 4.82 14.43
CA TYR A 123 15.40 6.20 14.45
C TYR A 123 14.55 7.12 15.32
N ARG A 124 13.33 6.70 15.66
CA ARG A 124 12.40 7.41 16.55
C ARG A 124 11.86 6.46 17.63
N ASN A 125 11.39 7.06 18.72
CA ASN A 125 10.56 6.36 19.69
C ASN A 125 9.24 5.91 19.03
N ALA A 126 8.58 4.92 19.63
CA ALA A 126 7.28 4.46 19.13
C ALA A 126 6.25 5.63 19.13
N PRO A 127 5.30 5.65 18.16
CA PRO A 127 4.22 6.62 18.15
C PRO A 127 3.43 6.60 19.48
N ARG A 128 2.90 7.74 19.92
CA ARG A 128 2.08 7.83 21.14
C ARG A 128 0.87 6.89 21.11
N VAL A 129 0.36 6.64 19.91
CA VAL A 129 -0.80 5.77 19.66
C VAL A 129 -0.44 4.29 19.53
N TYR A 130 0.84 3.91 19.67
CA TYR A 130 1.31 2.55 19.43
C TYR A 130 0.58 1.50 20.26
N ASP A 131 0.38 1.78 21.56
CA ASP A 131 -0.26 0.85 22.50
C ASP A 131 -1.79 0.91 22.48
N THR A 132 -2.37 2.06 22.15
CA THR A 132 -3.81 2.30 22.21
C THR A 132 -4.52 1.97 20.90
N TYR A 133 -3.90 2.23 19.75
CA TYR A 133 -4.53 2.05 18.45
C TYR A 133 -4.56 0.57 18.03
N LYS A 134 -5.76 0.07 17.70
CA LYS A 134 -6.00 -1.33 17.29
C LYS A 134 -6.51 -1.46 15.84
N GLY A 135 -6.47 -0.38 15.07
CA GLY A 135 -7.10 -0.30 13.75
C GLY A 135 -8.54 0.20 13.81
N GLY A 136 -9.15 0.35 12.63
CA GLY A 136 -10.59 0.67 12.50
C GLY A 136 -10.89 1.92 11.66
N ASN A 137 -9.88 2.72 11.33
CA ASN A 137 -10.09 3.90 10.48
C ASN A 137 -10.51 3.52 9.04
N ARG A 138 -10.24 2.28 8.63
CA ARG A 138 -10.73 1.68 7.38
C ARG A 138 -12.26 1.51 7.27
N GLN A 139 -13.01 1.62 8.37
CA GLN A 139 -14.46 1.38 8.37
C GLN A 139 -15.25 2.62 7.97
N TYR A 140 -14.64 3.80 8.00
CA TYR A 140 -15.30 5.05 7.66
C TYR A 140 -15.43 5.25 6.14
N HIS A 141 -16.53 5.86 5.69
CA HIS A 141 -16.69 6.29 4.30
C HIS A 141 -15.83 7.51 3.95
N TYR A 142 -15.52 8.34 4.93
CA TYR A 142 -14.65 9.51 4.80
C TYR A 142 -13.31 9.28 5.51
N SER A 143 -12.27 9.98 5.05
CA SER A 143 -10.97 9.95 5.71
C SER A 143 -11.06 10.60 7.09
N PRO A 144 -10.69 9.92 8.18
CA PRO A 144 -10.66 10.53 9.51
C PRO A 144 -9.54 11.58 9.65
N TYR A 145 -8.63 11.66 8.67
CA TYR A 145 -7.53 12.63 8.63
C TYR A 145 -7.87 13.86 7.77
N GLN A 146 -8.97 13.82 7.02
CA GLN A 146 -9.43 14.97 6.24
C GLN A 146 -9.76 16.14 7.16
N GLY A 147 -9.29 17.34 6.80
CA GLY A 147 -9.53 18.57 7.55
C GLY A 147 -8.67 18.73 8.82
N ARG A 148 -7.84 17.74 9.18
CA ARG A 148 -6.86 17.91 10.26
C ARG A 148 -5.70 18.78 9.80
N THR A 149 -5.22 19.65 10.68
CA THR A 149 -4.01 20.43 10.46
C THR A 149 -2.82 19.71 11.08
N TYR A 150 -1.86 19.34 10.24
CA TYR A 150 -0.57 18.83 10.69
C TYR A 150 0.41 19.99 10.62
N SER A 151 0.95 20.40 11.77
CA SER A 151 1.93 21.48 11.82
C SER A 151 3.13 21.09 10.97
N ASN A 152 3.50 21.91 9.98
CA ASN A 152 4.67 21.70 9.13
C ASN A 152 5.96 22.30 9.74
N ASP A 153 5.97 22.61 11.04
CA ASP A 153 7.09 23.30 11.69
C ASP A 153 8.29 22.35 11.89
N PRO A 154 9.37 22.49 11.10
CA PRO A 154 10.55 21.64 11.21
C PRO A 154 11.33 21.86 12.51
N ASN A 155 11.16 23.02 13.16
CA ASN A 155 11.93 23.41 14.35
C ASN A 155 11.43 22.76 15.65
N ARG A 156 10.23 22.17 15.68
CA ARG A 156 9.82 21.29 16.79
C ARG A 156 10.52 19.93 16.73
N ASN A 157 10.94 19.48 15.55
CA ASN A 157 11.48 18.14 15.30
C ASN A 157 12.97 18.01 15.68
N ALA A 158 13.72 19.13 15.67
CA ALA A 158 15.15 19.15 15.97
C ALA A 158 15.51 18.84 17.44
N ARG A 159 14.56 18.95 18.37
CA ARG A 159 14.80 18.68 19.81
C ARG A 159 14.80 17.18 20.17
N GLN A 160 14.36 16.29 19.28
CA GLN A 160 14.28 14.85 19.54
C GLN A 160 15.20 14.00 18.65
N LEU A 161 15.77 14.60 17.60
CA LEU A 161 16.76 13.94 16.74
C LEU A 161 18.16 14.14 17.36
N PRO A 162 19.00 13.10 17.50
CA PRO A 162 20.41 13.31 17.80
C PRO A 162 20.98 14.26 16.74
N GLN A 163 21.75 15.29 17.17
CA GLN A 163 22.28 16.34 16.30
C GLN A 163 22.78 15.75 14.98
N ALA A 164 22.26 16.29 13.87
CA ALA A 164 22.64 15.96 12.51
C ALA A 164 24.08 16.43 12.21
N GLY A 165 25.06 15.80 12.85
CA GLY A 165 26.45 15.79 12.44
C GLY A 165 26.70 14.52 11.65
N SER A 166 27.33 14.65 10.49
CA SER A 166 27.83 13.60 9.58
C SER A 166 26.83 12.94 8.61
N ARG A 167 26.87 13.46 7.37
CA ARG A 167 26.75 12.74 6.07
C ARG A 167 25.96 11.42 6.14
N TRP A 168 24.64 11.54 6.05
CA TRP A 168 23.71 10.41 6.06
C TRP A 168 23.99 9.40 4.93
N PRO A 169 24.04 8.08 5.20
CA PRO A 169 24.16 7.06 4.17
C PRO A 169 22.97 7.17 3.21
N GLN A 170 23.23 7.47 1.94
CA GLN A 170 22.17 7.45 0.94
C GLN A 170 21.72 6.01 0.70
N PRO A 171 20.41 5.76 0.53
CA PRO A 171 19.95 4.48 0.02
C PRO A 171 20.65 4.19 -1.32
N ASP A 172 21.17 2.97 -1.47
CA ASP A 172 21.94 2.56 -2.65
C ASP A 172 21.06 2.62 -3.91
N LYS A 173 21.23 3.69 -4.69
CA LYS A 173 20.49 3.96 -5.91
C LYS A 173 20.64 2.85 -6.96
N LYS A 174 21.73 2.06 -6.92
CA LYS A 174 21.97 0.96 -7.88
C LYS A 174 21.07 -0.23 -7.62
N LYS A 175 20.78 -0.57 -6.35
CA LYS A 175 19.88 -1.69 -6.00
C LYS A 175 18.43 -1.41 -6.41
N SER A 176 17.96 -0.18 -6.22
CA SER A 176 16.60 0.24 -6.62
C SER A 176 16.41 0.22 -8.14
N GLN A 177 17.47 0.44 -8.92
CA GLN A 177 17.41 0.36 -10.40
C GLN A 177 17.45 -1.08 -10.93
N ALA A 178 18.18 -1.98 -10.27
CA ALA A 178 18.26 -3.40 -10.68
C ALA A 178 16.90 -4.12 -10.55
N ILE A 179 16.11 -3.82 -9.52
CA ILE A 179 14.75 -4.35 -9.34
C ILE A 179 13.79 -3.82 -10.42
N ARG A 180 13.95 -2.55 -10.84
CA ARG A 180 13.18 -1.95 -11.95
C ARG A 180 13.49 -2.62 -13.29
N GLY A 181 14.77 -2.90 -13.57
CA GLY A 181 15.18 -3.58 -14.81
C GLY A 181 14.69 -5.02 -14.91
N ALA A 182 14.73 -5.77 -13.81
CA ALA A 182 14.26 -7.15 -13.76
C ALA A 182 12.74 -7.30 -13.94
N ARG A 183 11.95 -6.25 -13.63
CA ARG A 183 10.47 -6.29 -13.67
C ARG A 183 9.85 -5.68 -14.92
N GLN A 184 10.58 -4.89 -15.72
CA GLN A 184 10.11 -4.40 -17.01
C GLN A 184 9.96 -5.51 -18.07
N GLN A 185 10.61 -6.67 -17.87
CA GLN A 185 10.52 -7.80 -18.78
C GLN A 185 9.28 -8.70 -18.56
N THR A 186 8.46 -8.46 -17.53
CA THR A 186 7.34 -9.37 -17.17
C THR A 186 6.00 -8.70 -16.91
N ILE A 187 5.76 -7.45 -17.35
CA ILE A 187 4.43 -6.82 -17.25
C ILE A 187 3.96 -6.35 -18.63
N SER A 188 3.50 -7.30 -19.44
CA SER A 188 2.48 -7.01 -20.45
C SER A 188 1.15 -6.81 -19.71
N VAL A 189 0.70 -5.56 -19.63
CA VAL A 189 -0.65 -5.21 -19.17
C VAL A 189 -1.65 -5.73 -20.21
N PRO A 190 -2.64 -6.57 -19.86
CA PRO A 190 -3.70 -6.92 -20.80
C PRO A 190 -4.62 -5.71 -20.98
N THR A 191 -4.63 -5.12 -22.17
CA THR A 191 -5.62 -4.13 -22.58
C THR A 191 -6.98 -4.81 -22.66
N GLN A 192 -7.95 -4.38 -21.85
CA GLN A 192 -9.34 -4.84 -21.96
C GLN A 192 -9.92 -4.46 -23.35
N PRO A 193 -10.65 -5.35 -24.04
CA PRO A 193 -11.31 -5.01 -25.29
C PRO A 193 -12.47 -4.04 -25.02
N GLN A 194 -12.46 -2.89 -25.69
CA GLN A 194 -13.59 -1.96 -25.69
C GLN A 194 -14.81 -2.63 -26.33
N GLY A 195 -15.90 -2.72 -25.56
CA GLY A 195 -17.19 -3.17 -26.04
C GLY A 195 -17.72 -2.24 -27.12
N THR A 196 -17.99 -2.79 -28.29
CA THR A 196 -18.62 -2.08 -29.42
C THR A 196 -20.02 -1.62 -29.03
N SER A 197 -20.23 -0.31 -28.92
CA SER A 197 -21.55 0.29 -28.85
C SER A 197 -22.24 0.10 -30.21
N ARG A 198 -23.27 -0.75 -30.25
CA ARG A 198 -24.11 -0.97 -31.44
C ARG A 198 -25.01 0.26 -31.62
N LYS A 199 -24.75 1.05 -32.67
CA LYS A 199 -25.73 1.98 -33.23
C LYS A 199 -26.94 1.18 -33.73
N ALA A 200 -28.13 1.55 -33.26
CA ALA A 200 -29.39 1.10 -33.83
C ALA A 200 -29.46 1.58 -35.29
N GLY A 201 -29.65 0.63 -36.21
CA GLY A 201 -29.89 0.90 -37.62
C GLY A 201 -31.37 1.09 -37.87
N ASP A 202 -31.73 2.26 -38.39
CA ASP A 202 -32.95 2.46 -39.15
C ASP A 202 -32.81 1.76 -40.50
N ALA A 203 -33.66 0.76 -40.75
CA ALA A 203 -33.98 0.28 -42.08
C ALA A 203 -35.31 -0.47 -42.04
N HIS A 204 -36.40 0.22 -42.38
CA HIS A 204 -37.58 -0.46 -42.91
C HIS A 204 -37.53 -0.44 -44.44
N ARG A 205 -37.82 -1.62 -44.99
CA ARG A 205 -37.47 -2.13 -46.30
C ARG A 205 -38.75 -2.29 -47.11
N SER A 206 -38.70 -1.89 -48.39
CA SER A 206 -39.49 -2.37 -49.56
C SER A 206 -41.02 -2.35 -49.47
N GLY A 207 -41.81 -2.00 -50.49
CA GLY A 207 -41.54 -1.83 -51.92
C GLY A 207 -42.74 -2.36 -52.71
N ARG A 208 -43.03 -1.71 -53.85
CA ARG A 208 -43.90 -2.12 -54.98
C ARG A 208 -45.42 -2.20 -54.72
N ARG A 209 -46.16 -1.27 -55.32
CA ARG A 209 -46.87 -1.42 -56.61
C ARG A 209 -47.39 -0.06 -57.06
#